data_AF-A0A1B6GMS0-F1
#
_entry.id   AF-A0A1B6GMS0-F1
#
_cell.length_a   1.000
_cell.length_b   1.000
_cell.length_c   1.000
_cell.angle_alpha   90.00
_cell.angle_beta   90.00
_cell.angle_gamma   90.00
#
_symmetry.space_group_name_H-M   'P 1'
#
loop_
_entity.id
_entity.type
_entity.pdbx_description
1 polymer ?
#
loop_
_entity_poly.entity_id
_entity_poly.type
_entity_poly.pdbx_seq_one_letter_code
_entity_poly.pdbx_strand_id
1 'polypeptide(L)'
;MAIVSDRKMKYTERLTQLQKQMEESGMETDSMQAEVSRLRLAIEQEENKIKQYQLENIRRKHNYLPLIVEVLKILAKEGQLLPLYEKAKAKAIEKESKKLKT
;
A
#
# COMPACT_ATOMS: atom_id res chain seq x y z
N MET A 1 1.63 16.92 -6.93
CA MET A 1 1.73 16.63 -5.49
C MET A 1 1.34 17.89 -4.74
N ALA A 2 0.57 17.77 -3.66
CA ALA A 2 0.30 18.90 -2.76
C ALA A 2 1.28 18.85 -1.59
N ILE A 3 1.90 19.98 -1.26
CA ILE A 3 2.72 20.12 -0.06
C ILE A 3 1.75 20.36 1.10
N VAL A 4 1.74 19.45 2.07
CA VAL A 4 0.88 19.53 3.25
C VAL A 4 1.74 19.41 4.49
N SER A 5 1.27 20.01 5.59
CA SER A 5 1.86 19.82 6.92
C SER A 5 1.85 18.35 7.34
N ASP A 6 2.84 17.93 8.13
CA ASP A 6 2.89 16.58 8.68
C ASP A 6 1.65 16.26 9.51
N ARG A 7 0.85 15.32 9.01
CA ARG A 7 -0.41 14.90 9.64
C ARG A 7 -0.17 14.09 10.90
N LYS A 8 0.87 13.25 10.91
CA LYS A 8 1.23 12.44 12.09
C LYS A 8 1.59 13.37 13.24
N MET A 9 2.46 14.35 12.98
CA MET A 9 2.86 15.35 13.98
C MET A 9 1.65 16.09 14.56
N LYS A 10 0.74 16.57 13.70
CA LYS A 10 -0.50 17.23 14.15
C LYS A 10 -1.39 16.34 15.02
N TYR A 11 -1.56 15.06 14.66
CA TYR A 11 -2.35 14.14 15.46
C TYR A 11 -1.69 13.79 16.79
N THR A 12 -0.36 13.64 16.82
CA THR A 12 0.39 13.40 18.06
C THR A 12 0.33 14.59 19.00
N GLU A 13 0.50 15.81 18.49
CA GLU A 13 0.38 17.03 19.30
C GLU A 13 -1.02 17.13 19.91
N ARG A 14 -2.07 16.93 19.10
CA ARG A 14 -3.45 16.95 19.57
C ARG A 14 -3.72 15.87 20.63
N LEU A 15 -3.18 14.67 20.45
CA LEU A 15 -3.33 13.57 21.40
C LEU A 15 -2.65 13.89 22.74
N THR A 16 -1.43 14.44 22.72
CA THR A 16 -0.72 14.85 23.95
C THR A 16 -1.45 15.97 24.70
N GLN A 17 -2.04 16.92 23.98
CA GLN A 17 -2.85 17.99 24.58
C GLN A 17 -4.11 17.44 25.25
N LEU A 18 -4.82 16.51 24.60
CA LEU A 18 -5.99 15.84 25.16
C LEU A 18 -5.64 15.04 26.41
N GLN A 19 -4.54 14.29 26.39
CA GLN A 19 -4.07 13.53 27.56
C GLN A 19 -3.74 14.46 28.73
N LYS A 20 -3.03 15.56 28.48
CA LYS A 20 -2.72 16.56 29.51
C LYS A 20 -3.98 17.20 30.09
N GLN A 21 -4.98 17.50 29.25
CA GLN A 21 -6.27 18.02 29.71
C GLN A 21 -7.04 17.02 30.58
N MET A 22 -6.98 15.73 30.27
CA MET A 22 -7.59 14.67 31.09
C MET A 22 -6.90 14.57 32.46
N GLU A 23 -5.57 14.63 32.49
CA GLU A 23 -4.78 14.61 33.73
C GLU A 23 -5.03 15.84 34.61
N GLU A 24 -5.13 17.05 34.02
CA GLU A 24 -5.34 18.30 34.75
C GLU A 24 -6.78 18.47 35.27
N SER A 25 -7.78 17.98 34.54
CA SER A 25 -9.20 18.13 34.90
C SER A 25 -9.72 17.01 35.81
N GLY A 26 -9.01 15.88 35.90
CA GLY A 26 -9.40 14.73 36.73
C GLY A 26 -10.73 14.07 36.33
N MET A 27 -11.32 14.48 35.20
CA MET A 27 -12.57 13.94 34.66
C MET A 27 -12.34 13.41 33.25
N GLU A 28 -12.42 12.09 33.10
CA GLU A 28 -12.50 11.46 31.79
C GLU A 28 -13.96 11.45 31.33
N THR A 29 -14.24 12.10 30.19
CA THR A 29 -15.55 11.97 29.53
C THR A 29 -15.47 10.94 28.40
N ASP A 30 -16.56 10.22 28.17
CA ASP A 30 -16.67 9.27 27.05
C ASP A 30 -16.33 9.91 25.68
N SER A 31 -16.63 11.20 25.53
CA SER A 31 -16.28 11.98 24.34
C SER A 31 -14.77 12.17 24.14
N MET A 32 -14.03 12.43 25.21
CA MET A 32 -12.57 12.57 25.16
C MET A 32 -11.90 11.23 24.86
N GLN A 33 -12.40 10.14 25.45
CA GLN A 33 -11.88 8.80 25.18
C GLN A 33 -12.13 8.34 23.73
N ALA A 34 -13.28 8.72 23.16
CA ALA A 34 -13.57 8.51 21.74
C ALA A 34 -12.62 9.32 20.83
N GLU A 35 -12.32 10.58 21.18
CA GLU A 35 -11.38 11.42 20.42
C GLU A 35 -9.95 10.87 20.49
N VAL A 36 -9.50 10.41 21.66
CA VAL A 36 -8.19 9.75 21.83
C VAL A 36 -8.10 8.49 20.96
N SER A 37 -9.13 7.64 20.99
CA SER A 37 -9.16 6.42 20.18
C SER A 37 -9.11 6.72 18.68
N ARG A 38 -9.86 7.74 18.24
CA ARG A 38 -9.83 8.22 16.84
C ARG A 38 -8.44 8.73 16.44
N LEU A 39 -7.78 9.51 17.30
CA LEU A 39 -6.45 10.07 17.03
C LEU A 39 -5.40 8.96 16.97
N ARG A 40 -5.46 7.96 17.86
CA ARG A 40 -4.57 6.79 17.82
C ARG A 40 -4.71 6.03 16.50
N LEU A 41 -5.94 5.77 16.07
CA LEU A 41 -6.21 5.13 14.78
C LEU A 41 -5.66 5.96 13.60
N ALA A 42 -5.84 7.28 13.63
CA ALA A 42 -5.33 8.16 12.58
C ALA A 42 -3.78 8.18 12.51
N ILE A 43 -3.10 8.12 13.65
CA ILE A 43 -1.64 8.01 13.71
C ILE A 43 -1.19 6.67 13.10
N GLU A 44 -1.83 5.58 13.47
CA GLU A 44 -1.51 4.25 12.93
C GLU A 44 -1.70 4.20 11.41
N GLN A 45 -2.77 4.81 10.90
CA GLN A 45 -3.02 4.91 9.46
C GLN A 45 -1.91 5.66 8.71
N GLU A 46 -1.45 6.81 9.23
CA GLU A 46 -0.36 7.57 8.60
C GLU A 46 0.98 6.81 8.68
N GLU A 47 1.25 6.08 9.76
CA GLU A 47 2.45 5.22 9.86
C GLU A 47 2.42 4.08 8.84
N ASN A 48 1.29 3.40 8.71
CA ASN A 48 1.10 2.32 7.74
C ASN A 48 1.25 2.83 6.30
N LYS A 49 0.73 4.02 6.02
CA LYS A 49 0.89 4.68 4.72
C LYS A 49 2.36 4.99 4.41
N ILE A 50 3.13 5.51 5.36
CA ILE A 50 4.58 5.76 5.17
C ILE A 50 5.32 4.44 4.88
N LYS A 51 5.04 3.38 5.65
CA LYS A 51 5.63 2.05 5.43
C LYS A 51 5.29 1.51 4.03
N GLN A 52 4.03 1.61 3.61
CA GLN A 52 3.61 1.21 2.27
C GLN A 52 4.31 2.00 1.18
N TYR A 53 4.44 3.33 1.34
CA TYR A 53 5.13 4.17 0.37
C TYR A 53 6.61 3.83 0.24
N GLN A 54 7.28 3.50 1.35
CA GLN A 54 8.66 3.03 1.31
C GLN A 54 8.78 1.72 0.53
N LEU A 55 7.93 0.73 0.83
CA LEU A 55 7.90 -0.55 0.10
C LEU A 55 7.59 -0.37 -1.39
N GLU A 56 6.62 0.48 -1.71
CA GLU A 56 6.29 0.80 -3.10
C GLU A 56 7.43 1.49 -3.82
N ASN A 57 8.13 2.42 -3.17
CA ASN A 57 9.26 3.11 -3.77
C ASN A 57 10.42 2.14 -4.06
N ILE A 58 10.68 1.20 -3.14
CA ILE A 58 11.65 0.11 -3.36
C ILE A 58 11.23 -0.70 -4.58
N ARG A 59 9.95 -1.13 -4.66
CA ARG A 59 9.43 -1.86 -5.83
C ARG A 59 9.58 -1.06 -7.12
N ARG A 60 9.19 0.22 -7.14
CA ARG A 60 9.26 1.07 -8.35
C ARG A 60 10.69 1.32 -8.84
N LYS A 61 11.66 1.39 -7.92
CA LYS A 61 13.07 1.61 -8.25
C LYS A 61 13.83 0.32 -8.54
N HIS A 62 13.27 -0.84 -8.25
CA HIS A 62 13.96 -2.12 -8.39
C HIS A 62 14.11 -2.51 -9.87
N ASN A 63 15.31 -2.96 -10.26
CA ASN A 63 15.54 -3.50 -11.59
C ASN A 63 15.08 -4.97 -11.64
N TYR A 64 13.93 -5.22 -12.25
CA TYR A 64 13.38 -6.57 -12.40
C TYR A 64 13.93 -7.36 -13.58
N LEU A 65 14.75 -6.78 -14.46
CA LEU A 65 15.28 -7.48 -15.64
C LEU A 65 16.03 -8.77 -15.28
N PRO A 66 16.93 -8.79 -14.27
CA PRO A 66 17.60 -10.02 -13.87
C PRO A 66 16.62 -11.11 -13.41
N LEU A 67 15.63 -10.75 -12.60
CA LEU A 67 14.60 -11.68 -12.12
C LEU A 67 13.80 -12.25 -13.28
N ILE A 68 13.36 -11.41 -14.21
CA ILE A 68 12.55 -11.83 -15.38
C ILE A 68 13.34 -12.83 -16.23
N VAL A 69 14.60 -12.53 -16.54
CA VAL A 69 15.45 -13.42 -17.34
C VAL A 69 15.65 -14.75 -16.64
N GLU A 70 15.88 -14.76 -15.32
CA GLU A 70 16.12 -15.99 -14.58
C GLU A 70 14.86 -16.86 -14.49
N VAL A 71 13.69 -16.24 -14.29
CA VAL A 71 12.40 -16.95 -14.34
C VAL A 71 12.18 -17.59 -15.72
N LEU A 72 12.48 -16.88 -16.81
CA LEU A 72 12.36 -17.43 -18.17
C LEU A 72 13.30 -18.61 -18.40
N LYS A 73 14.55 -18.55 -17.91
CA LYS A 73 15.50 -19.67 -18.00
C LYS A 73 15.01 -20.90 -17.24
N ILE A 74 14.48 -20.72 -16.03
CA ILE A 74 13.92 -21.82 -15.21
C ILE A 74 12.74 -22.46 -15.94
N LEU A 75 11.79 -21.65 -16.43
CA LEU A 75 10.63 -22.16 -17.18
C LEU A 75 11.03 -22.88 -18.48
N ALA A 76 12.08 -22.41 -19.15
CA ALA A 76 12.61 -23.09 -20.33
C ALA A 76 13.25 -24.43 -19.96
N LYS A 77 14.02 -24.47 -18.87
CA LYS A 77 14.66 -25.69 -18.36
C LYS A 77 13.63 -26.76 -17.96
N GLU A 78 12.51 -26.35 -17.37
CA GLU A 78 11.41 -27.22 -16.99
C GLU A 78 10.47 -27.58 -18.15
N GLY A 79 10.69 -27.01 -19.35
CA GLY A 79 9.83 -27.22 -20.53
C GLY A 79 8.44 -26.57 -20.43
N GLN A 80 8.19 -25.76 -19.41
CA GLN A 80 6.89 -25.12 -19.15
C GLN A 80 6.68 -23.82 -19.93
N LEU A 81 7.76 -23.22 -20.44
CA LEU A 81 7.70 -21.91 -21.09
C LEU A 81 6.82 -21.90 -22.36
N LEU A 82 6.99 -22.89 -23.24
CA LEU A 82 6.28 -22.95 -24.52
C LEU A 82 4.77 -23.19 -24.35
N PRO A 83 4.31 -24.16 -23.51
CA PRO A 83 2.87 -24.32 -23.24
C PRO A 83 2.21 -23.07 -22.64
N LEU A 84 2.91 -22.37 -21.73
CA LEU A 84 2.39 -21.14 -21.14
C LEU A 84 2.27 -20.01 -22.17
N TYR A 85 3.25 -19.89 -23.07
CA TYR A 85 3.23 -18.93 -24.15
C TYR A 85 2.06 -19.18 -25.11
N GLU A 86 1.87 -20.41 -25.57
CA GLU A 86 0.78 -20.77 -26.49
C GLU A 86 -0.60 -20.50 -25.87
N LYS A 87 -0.78 -20.88 -24.60
CA LYS A 87 -2.01 -20.60 -23.84
C LYS A 87 -2.28 -19.10 -23.73
N ALA A 88 -1.25 -18.29 -23.49
CA ALA A 88 -1.38 -16.84 -23.42
C ALA A 88 -1.72 -16.23 -24.80
N LYS A 89 -1.07 -16.71 -25.87
CA LYS A 89 -1.32 -16.29 -27.26
C LYS A 89 -2.76 -16.56 -27.67
N ALA A 90 -3.28 -17.76 -27.40
CA ALA A 90 -4.67 -18.12 -27.71
C ALA A 90 -5.68 -17.17 -27.01
N LYS A 91 -5.47 -16.88 -25.72
CA LYS A 91 -6.31 -15.92 -24.97
C LYS A 91 -6.25 -14.50 -25.53
N ALA A 92 -5.08 -14.06 -25.99
CA ALA A 92 -4.92 -12.73 -26.59
C ALA A 92 -5.73 -12.61 -27.89
N ILE A 93 -5.63 -13.62 -28.77
CA ILE A 93 -6.38 -13.69 -30.04
C ILE A 93 -7.90 -13.72 -29.76
N GLU A 94 -8.33 -14.52 -28.78
CA GLU A 94 -9.75 -14.59 -28.40
C GLU A 94 -10.27 -13.22 -27.94
N LYS A 95 -9.50 -12.50 -27.11
CA LYS A 95 -9.85 -11.17 -26.61
C LYS A 95 -9.93 -10.13 -27.73
N GLU A 96 -8.99 -10.17 -28.67
CA GLU A 96 -8.97 -9.26 -29.83
C GLU A 96 -10.15 -9.52 -30.76
N SER A 97 -10.47 -10.79 -31.05
CA SER A 97 -11.62 -11.15 -31.89
C SER A 97 -12.96 -10.74 -31.27
N LYS A 98 -13.10 -10.77 -29.94
CA LYS A 98 -14.28 -10.24 -29.23
C LYS A 98 -14.38 -8.73 -29.36
N LYS A 99 -13.26 -8.01 -29.23
CA LYS A 99 -13.22 -6.55 -29.34
C LYS A 99 -13.59 -6.06 -30.75
N LEU A 100 -13.25 -6.81 -31.80
CA LEU A 100 -13.61 -6.49 -33.19
C LEU A 100 -15.09 -6.78 -33.52
N LYS A 101 -15.78 -7.58 -32.70
CA LYS A 101 -17.20 -7.93 -32.86
C LYS A 101 -18.15 -7.05 -32.04
N THR A 102 -17.62 -6.13 -31.23
CA THR A 102 -18.38 -5.17 -30.42
C THR A 102 -18.25 -3.79 -31.04
#